data_AF-A0AAC8PW63-F1
#
_entry.id   AF-A0AAC8PW63-F1
#
_cell.length_a   1.000
_cell.length_b   1.000
_cell.length_c   1.000
_cell.angle_alpha   90.00
_cell.angle_beta   90.00
_cell.angle_gamma   90.00
#
_symmetry.space_group_name_H-M   'P 1'
#
loop_
_entity.id
_entity.type
_entity.pdbx_description
1 polymer ?
#
loop_
_entity_poly.entity_id
_entity_poly.type
_entity_poly.pdbx_seq_one_letter_code
_entity_poly.pdbx_strand_id
1 'polypeptide(L)'
;MMKQVIAYFANENDAESALTSLKKYKVEKERVEEIPQDSKLERVIPFTSGGFQADVAEYGETFNEALGNKGKEVTHLLQFEVEEEDHEGVLKVLQEHGAMKKE
;
A
#
# COMPACT_ATOMS: atom_id res chain seq x y z
N MET A 1 12.81 10.02 -12.91
CA MET A 1 11.45 10.55 -12.63
C MET A 1 11.00 10.01 -11.27
N MET A 2 10.09 10.69 -10.57
CA MET A 2 9.52 10.16 -9.32
C MET A 2 8.39 9.18 -9.64
N LYS A 3 8.39 8.01 -8.99
CA LYS A 3 7.34 7.00 -9.03
C LYS A 3 6.65 6.91 -7.69
N GLN A 4 5.34 6.98 -7.71
CA GLN A 4 4.53 6.69 -6.53
C GLN A 4 4.45 5.18 -6.32
N VAL A 5 4.67 4.76 -5.07
CA VAL A 5 4.62 3.38 -4.62
C VAL A 5 3.60 3.28 -3.49
N ILE A 6 2.81 2.22 -3.51
CA ILE A 6 1.81 1.91 -2.49
C ILE A 6 2.03 0.47 -2.05
N ALA A 7 2.22 0.27 -0.76
CA ALA A 7 2.47 -1.03 -0.16
C ALA A 7 1.45 -1.30 0.95
N TYR A 8 0.98 -2.54 1.02
CA TYR A 8 -0.07 -2.97 1.95
C TYR A 8 0.52 -3.85 3.04
N PHE A 9 0.12 -3.60 4.29
CA PHE A 9 0.64 -4.28 5.47
C PHE A 9 -0.48 -4.78 6.38
N ALA A 10 -0.17 -5.85 7.12
CA ALA A 10 -1.10 -6.45 8.08
C ALA A 10 -1.22 -5.64 9.38
N ASN A 11 -0.25 -4.77 9.67
CA ASN A 11 -0.21 -3.93 10.87
C ASN A 11 0.62 -2.67 10.64
N GLU A 12 0.49 -1.70 11.54
CA GLU A 12 1.21 -0.42 11.51
C GLU A 12 2.72 -0.59 11.67
N ASN A 13 3.16 -1.45 12.58
CA ASN A 13 4.58 -1.66 12.89
C ASN A 13 5.39 -2.09 11.67
N ASP A 14 4.85 -2.97 10.83
CA ASP A 14 5.51 -3.44 9.62
C ASP A 14 5.60 -2.30 8.58
N ALA A 15 4.56 -1.47 8.47
CA ALA A 15 4.55 -0.30 7.58
C ALA A 15 5.58 0.76 8.02
N GLU A 16 5.62 1.09 9.32
CA GLU A 16 6.59 2.05 9.87
C GLU A 16 8.02 1.51 9.83
N SER A 17 8.20 0.21 10.08
CA SER A 17 9.50 -0.45 9.97
C SER A 17 10.01 -0.42 8.53
N ALA A 18 9.14 -0.69 7.55
CA ALA A 18 9.48 -0.59 6.13
C ALA A 18 9.87 0.85 5.77
N LEU A 19 9.07 1.84 6.18
CA LEU A 19 9.37 3.25 5.95
C LEU A 19 10.74 3.64 6.52
N THR A 20 11.06 3.18 7.72
CA THR A 20 12.37 3.43 8.35
C THR A 20 13.52 2.87 7.50
N SER A 21 13.38 1.65 6.97
CA SER A 21 14.36 1.05 6.05
C SER A 21 14.43 1.75 4.70
N LEU A 22 13.34 2.38 4.26
CA LEU A 22 13.26 3.13 3.00
C LEU A 22 13.89 4.52 3.09
N LYS A 23 14.09 5.08 4.29
CA LYS A 23 14.80 6.37 4.49
C LYS A 23 16.25 6.38 3.99
N LYS A 24 16.83 5.20 3.67
CA LYS A 24 18.13 5.10 3.00
C LYS A 24 18.08 5.51 1.52
N TYR A 25 16.89 5.50 0.92
CA TYR A 25 16.60 6.01 -0.42
C TYR A 25 16.05 7.42 -0.34
N LYS A 26 16.03 8.11 -1.48
CA LYS A 26 15.40 9.42 -1.60
C LYS A 26 13.89 9.26 -1.76
N VAL A 27 13.22 8.99 -0.65
CA VAL A 27 11.76 8.92 -0.56
C VAL A 27 11.17 10.29 -0.25
N GLU A 28 10.04 10.61 -0.87
CA GLU A 28 9.29 11.85 -0.65
C GLU A 28 7.80 11.53 -0.41
N LYS A 29 7.09 12.43 0.27
CA LYS A 29 5.64 12.32 0.54
C LYS A 29 5.23 11.00 1.20
N GLU A 30 6.05 10.53 2.14
CA GLU A 30 5.76 9.33 2.90
C GLU A 30 4.51 9.50 3.78
N ARG A 31 3.64 8.49 3.77
CA ARG A 31 2.44 8.45 4.60
C ARG A 31 2.07 7.00 4.93
N VAL A 32 1.83 6.72 6.21
CA VAL A 32 1.20 5.48 6.68
C VAL A 32 -0.25 5.81 7.00
N GLU A 33 -1.20 5.01 6.49
CA GLU A 33 -2.63 5.18 6.73
C GLU A 33 -3.26 3.86 7.17
N GLU A 34 -4.20 3.94 8.11
CA GLU A 34 -5.04 2.81 8.52
C GLU A 34 -6.19 2.63 7.53
N ILE A 35 -6.46 1.38 7.17
CA ILE A 35 -7.56 0.97 6.30
C ILE A 35 -8.74 0.57 7.19
N PRO A 36 -9.88 1.28 7.11
CA PRO A 36 -11.05 0.96 7.92
C PRO A 36 -11.60 -0.43 7.56
N GLN A 37 -11.57 -1.36 8.53
CA GLN A 37 -12.01 -2.75 8.34
C GLN A 37 -13.54 -2.91 8.35
N ASP A 38 -14.25 -2.12 9.17
CA ASP A 38 -15.69 -2.27 9.45
C ASP A 38 -16.60 -1.40 8.58
N SER A 39 -16.02 -0.57 7.71
CA SER A 39 -16.82 0.19 6.76
C SER A 39 -17.16 -0.73 5.59
N LYS A 40 -18.40 -1.26 5.57
CA LYS A 40 -19.03 -1.66 4.29
C LYS A 40 -18.69 -0.55 3.31
N LEU A 41 -18.03 -0.88 2.19
CA LEU A 41 -17.56 0.08 1.20
C LEU A 41 -18.76 0.86 0.63
N GLU A 42 -19.24 1.86 1.37
CA GLU A 42 -20.10 2.92 0.87
C GLU A 42 -19.20 3.75 -0.04
N ARG A 43 -19.08 3.26 -1.28
CA ARG A 43 -18.66 3.95 -2.50
C ARG A 43 -18.19 5.38 -2.24
N VAL A 44 -16.87 5.59 -2.19
CA VAL A 44 -16.04 6.42 -3.08
C VAL A 44 -14.64 6.55 -2.48
N ILE A 45 -13.61 5.96 -3.12
CA ILE A 45 -12.20 6.37 -2.93
C ILE A 45 -11.65 6.77 -4.30
N PRO A 46 -11.53 8.07 -4.62
CA PRO A 46 -10.88 8.51 -5.83
C PRO A 46 -9.37 8.54 -5.61
N PHE A 47 -8.64 7.70 -6.35
CA PHE A 47 -7.19 7.75 -6.41
C PHE A 47 -6.74 8.73 -7.48
N THR A 48 -6.05 9.81 -7.09
CA THR A 48 -5.46 10.73 -8.04
C THR A 48 -4.01 10.37 -8.33
N SER A 49 -3.76 10.05 -9.61
CA SER A 49 -2.50 10.01 -10.36
C SER A 49 -1.24 9.48 -9.65
N GLY A 50 -1.24 8.18 -9.35
CA GLY A 50 0.01 7.43 -9.18
C GLY A 50 -0.16 6.04 -8.59
N GLY A 51 -1.09 5.25 -9.13
CA GLY A 51 -1.09 3.82 -8.89
C GLY A 51 -2.04 3.33 -7.81
N PHE A 52 -3.34 3.59 -7.96
CA PHE A 52 -4.35 2.62 -7.55
C PHE A 52 -5.44 2.63 -8.60
N GLN A 53 -5.40 1.64 -9.47
CA GLN A 53 -6.57 1.24 -10.25
C GLN A 53 -7.26 0.19 -9.38
N ALA A 54 -8.06 0.67 -8.43
CA ALA A 54 -9.02 -0.20 -7.76
C ALA A 54 -9.96 -0.69 -8.86
N ASP A 55 -9.82 -1.95 -9.25
CA ASP A 55 -10.93 -2.64 -9.88
C ASP A 55 -12.14 -2.42 -8.98
N VAL A 56 -13.22 -1.98 -9.57
CA VAL A 56 -14.43 -1.52 -8.89
C VAL A 56 -14.89 -2.64 -7.96
N ALA A 57 -14.67 -2.47 -6.65
CA ALA A 57 -15.17 -3.40 -5.64
C ALA A 57 -16.67 -3.58 -5.84
N GLU A 58 -17.13 -4.82 -5.89
CA GLU A 58 -18.53 -5.14 -6.07
C GLU A 58 -19.29 -4.73 -4.80
N TYR A 59 -20.55 -4.32 -4.97
CA TYR A 59 -21.33 -3.73 -3.88
C TYR A 59 -21.52 -4.76 -2.74
N GLY A 60 -20.87 -4.54 -1.60
CA GLY A 60 -20.94 -5.42 -0.43
C GLY A 60 -19.66 -6.18 -0.09
N GLU A 61 -18.61 -6.07 -0.90
CA GLU A 61 -17.28 -6.60 -0.57
C GLU A 61 -16.56 -5.70 0.44
N THR A 62 -15.73 -6.31 1.29
CA THR A 62 -14.76 -5.63 2.15
C THR A 62 -13.50 -5.26 1.36
N PHE A 63 -12.68 -4.35 1.91
CA PHE A 63 -11.42 -3.95 1.28
C PHE A 63 -10.48 -5.15 1.01
N ASN A 64 -10.44 -6.13 1.91
CA ASN A 64 -9.62 -7.34 1.79
C ASN A 64 -10.09 -8.25 0.64
N GLU A 65 -11.41 -8.34 0.43
CA GLU A 65 -12.01 -9.08 -0.68
C GLU A 65 -11.70 -8.42 -2.02
N ALA A 66 -11.83 -7.09 -2.09
CA ALA A 66 -11.47 -6.30 -3.28
C ALA A 66 -9.96 -6.36 -3.60
N LEU A 67 -9.11 -6.57 -2.60
CA LEU A 67 -7.67 -6.77 -2.79
C LEU A 67 -7.33 -8.16 -3.36
N GLY A 68 -8.30 -9.08 -3.45
CA GLY A 68 -8.11 -10.47 -3.91
C GLY A 68 -7.35 -11.34 -2.89
N ASN A 69 -7.15 -10.85 -1.67
CA ASN A 69 -6.20 -11.42 -0.74
C ASN A 69 -6.88 -12.47 0.17
N LYS A 70 -6.95 -13.72 -0.29
CA LYS A 70 -7.70 -14.84 0.34
C LYS A 70 -7.12 -15.39 1.65
N GLY A 71 -6.50 -14.58 2.50
CA GLY A 71 -6.04 -15.10 3.79
C GLY A 71 -5.23 -14.20 4.70
N LYS A 72 -4.97 -12.94 4.33
CA LYS A 72 -4.30 -11.98 5.22
C LYS A 72 -5.03 -10.65 5.21
N GLU A 73 -5.51 -10.26 6.39
CA GLU A 73 -6.14 -8.97 6.60
C GLU A 73 -5.10 -7.86 6.43
N VAL A 74 -5.38 -6.93 5.54
CA VAL A 74 -4.62 -5.71 5.34
C VAL A 74 -5.30 -4.61 6.13
N THR A 75 -4.58 -4.07 7.10
CA THR A 75 -5.10 -3.01 7.99
C THR A 75 -4.40 -1.69 7.76
N HIS A 76 -3.22 -1.67 7.13
CA HIS A 76 -2.44 -0.46 6.93
C HIS A 76 -1.87 -0.40 5.52
N LEU A 77 -1.71 0.81 5.01
CA LEU A 77 -1.00 1.09 3.77
C LEU A 77 0.13 2.09 4.00
N LEU A 78 1.20 1.94 3.25
CA LEU A 78 2.31 2.87 3.15
C LEU A 78 2.36 3.42 1.72
N GLN A 79 2.27 4.73 1.59
CA GLN A 79 2.38 5.47 0.34
C GLN A 79 3.61 6.37 0.38
N PHE A 80 4.38 6.42 -0.70
CA PHE A 80 5.49 7.36 -0.87
C PHE A 80 5.85 7.50 -2.36
N GLU A 81 6.65 8.50 -2.67
CA GLU A 81 7.28 8.69 -3.97
C GLU A 81 8.78 8.37 -3.87
N VAL A 82 9.34 7.72 -4.88
CA VAL A 82 10.76 7.40 -4.96
C VAL A 82 11.29 7.62 -6.37
N GLU A 83 12.58 7.92 -6.51
CA GLU A 83 13.21 7.96 -7.81
C GLU A 83 13.09 6.60 -8.52
N GLU A 84 12.81 6.65 -9.82
CA GLU A 84 12.63 5.45 -10.65
C GLU A 84 13.84 4.51 -10.63
N GLU A 85 15.04 5.04 -10.45
CA GLU A 85 16.29 4.28 -10.34
C GLU A 85 16.35 3.43 -9.06
N ASP A 86 15.71 3.91 -7.98
CA ASP A 86 15.66 3.26 -6.67
C ASP A 86 14.47 2.30 -6.53
N HIS A 87 13.54 2.31 -7.48
CA HIS A 87 12.29 1.56 -7.44
C HIS A 87 12.49 0.05 -7.21
N GLU A 88 13.45 -0.58 -7.89
CA GLU A 88 13.73 -2.01 -7.69
C GLU A 88 14.31 -2.31 -6.30
N GLY A 89 15.14 -1.42 -5.75
CA GLY A 89 15.70 -1.56 -4.40
C GLY A 89 14.62 -1.43 -3.33
N VAL A 90 13.74 -0.44 -3.51
CA VAL A 90 12.56 -0.22 -2.67
C VAL A 90 11.63 -1.42 -2.65
N LEU A 91 11.32 -2.01 -3.81
CA LEU A 91 10.45 -3.18 -3.89
C LEU A 91 10.99 -4.39 -3.11
N LYS A 92 12.33 -4.55 -3.04
CA LYS A 92 12.96 -5.59 -2.23
C LYS A 92 12.79 -5.32 -0.74
N VAL A 93 13.03 -4.08 -0.29
CA VAL A 93 12.82 -3.69 1.11
C VAL A 93 11.37 -3.92 1.53
N LEU A 94 10.41 -3.49 0.70
CA LEU A 94 8.99 -3.71 0.99
C LEU A 94 8.66 -5.20 1.17
N GLN A 95 9.22 -6.07 0.32
CA GLN A 95 9.03 -7.53 0.43
C GLN A 95 9.67 -8.11 1.70
N GLU A 96 10.86 -7.65 2.08
CA GLU A 96 11.54 -8.07 3.31
C GLU A 96 10.72 -7.71 4.56
N HIS A 97 10.01 -6.58 4.53
CA HIS A 97 9.12 -6.14 5.60
C HIS A 97 7.69 -6.69 5.48
N GLY A 98 7.43 -7.64 4.58
CA GLY A 98 6.14 -8.33 4.51
C GLY A 98 5.03 -7.58 3.77
N ALA A 99 5.38 -6.58 2.95
CA ALA A 99 4.41 -5.91 2.09
C ALA A 99 3.70 -6.93 1.19
N MET A 100 2.37 -6.86 1.16
CA MET A 100 1.55 -7.76 0.38
C MET A 100 1.58 -7.36 -1.09
N LYS A 101 1.82 -8.33 -1.97
CA LYS A 101 1.66 -8.16 -3.42
C LYS A 101 0.21 -8.43 -3.79
N LYS A 102 -0.36 -7.61 -4.67
CA LYS A 102 -1.56 -7.98 -5.42
C LYS A 102 -1.15 -9.14 -6.34
N GLU A 103 -1.70 -10.33 -6.11
CA GLU A 103 -1.57 -11.49 -7.02
C GLU A 103 -2.39 -11.30 -8.30
#